data_AF-A0A7Z6N033-F1
#
_entry.id   AF-A0A7Z6N033-F1
#
_cell.length_a   1.000
_cell.length_b   1.000
_cell.length_c   1.000
_cell.angle_alpha   90.00
_cell.angle_beta   90.00
_cell.angle_gamma   90.00
#
_symmetry.space_group_name_H-M   'P 1'
#
loop_
_entity.id
_entity.type
_entity.pdbx_description
1 polymer ?
#
loop_
_entity_poly.entity_id
_entity_poly.type
_entity_poly.pdbx_seq_one_letter_code
_entity_poly.pdbx_strand_id
1 'polypeptide(L)' 'MFLDVIRKVFIKIQIFSYEREGASGIEYAIVAAMCAAVIGLFMTPISTKVKAIFTSIQTGIGT' A
#
# COMPACT_ATOMS: atom_id res chain seq x y z
N MET A 1 42.04 10.98 -14.72
CA MET A 1 41.98 9.94 -13.67
C MET A 1 41.43 10.48 -12.35
N PHE A 2 42.09 11.43 -11.67
CA PHE A 2 41.59 11.99 -10.39
C PHE A 2 40.34 12.87 -10.55
N LEU A 3 40.33 13.75 -11.56
CA LEU A 3 39.17 14.61 -11.86
C LEU A 3 37.92 13.81 -12.25
N ASP A 4 38.09 12.66 -12.88
CA ASP A 4 36.98 11.77 -13.26
C ASP A 4 36.30 11.16 -12.03
N VAL A 5 37.09 10.85 -11.00
CA VAL A 5 36.58 10.34 -9.71
C VAL A 5 35.78 11.44 -9.01
N ILE A 6 36.33 12.66 -8.93
CA ILE A 6 35.62 13.80 -8.33
C ILE A 6 34.30 14.07 -9.08
N ARG A 7 34.34 14.10 -10.41
CA ARG A 7 33.16 14.28 -11.25
C ARG A 7 32.12 13.18 -11.03
N LYS A 8 32.53 11.91 -10.96
CA LYS A 8 31.61 10.78 -10.70
C LYS A 8 30.94 10.89 -9.32
N VAL A 9 31.70 11.25 -8.29
CA VAL A 9 31.17 11.44 -6.93
C VAL A 9 30.18 12.61 -6.91
N PHE A 10 30.53 13.74 -7.53
CA PHE A 10 29.64 14.90 -7.60
C PHE A 10 28.32 14.58 -8.31
N ILE A 11 28.37 13.87 -9.45
CA ILE A 11 27.17 13.43 -10.17
C ILE A 11 26.31 12.49 -9.33
N LYS A 12 26.91 11.53 -8.60
CA LYS A 12 26.15 10.62 -7.73
C LYS A 12 25.47 11.34 -6.56
N ILE A 13 26.15 12.30 -5.94
CA ILE A 13 25.56 13.13 -4.88
C ILE A 13 24.41 13.96 -5.43
N GLN A 14 24.57 14.53 -6.62
CA GLN A 14 23.51 15.28 -7.29
C GLN A 14 22.30 14.39 -7.58
N ILE A 15 22.51 13.21 -8.18
CA ILE A 15 21.44 12.24 -8.45
C ILE A 15 20.72 11.88 -7.15
N PHE A 16 21.44 11.50 -6.10
CA PHE A 16 20.85 11.17 -4.80
C PHE A 16 20.05 12.33 -4.17
N SER A 17 20.52 13.58 -4.33
CA SER A 17 19.83 14.77 -3.80
C SER A 17 18.55 15.12 -4.55
N TYR A 18 18.44 14.72 -5.82
CA TYR A 18 17.28 14.97 -6.68
C TYR A 18 16.43 13.70 -6.92
N GLU A 19 16.87 12.54 -6.45
CA GLU A 19 16.14 11.28 -6.54
C GLU A 19 14.84 11.39 -5.76
N ARG A 20 13.72 11.23 -6.47
CA ARG A 20 12.38 11.24 -5.89
C ARG A 20 11.81 9.84 -5.68
N GLU A 21 12.57 8.78 -5.96
CA GLU A 21 12.10 7.40 -5.85
C GLU A 21 11.82 7.01 -4.38
N GLY A 22 12.64 7.49 -3.43
CA GLY A 22 12.37 7.33 -2.00
C GLY A 22 11.15 8.14 -1.51
N ALA A 23 10.97 9.36 -2.03
CA ALA A 23 9.78 10.18 -1.78
C ALA A 23 8.51 9.57 -2.42
N SER A 24 8.65 8.89 -3.55
CA SER A 24 7.60 8.13 -4.22
C SER A 24 7.18 6.89 -3.40
N GLY A 25 8.14 6.19 -2.80
CA GLY A 25 7.86 5.03 -1.95
C GLY A 25 6.97 5.34 -0.74
N ILE A 26 7.19 6.48 -0.08
CA ILE A 26 6.36 6.87 1.09
C ILE A 26 4.93 7.27 0.68
N GLU A 27 4.73 7.83 -0.53
CA GLU A 27 3.39 8.13 -1.05
C GLU A 27 2.56 6.85 -1.22
N TYR A 28 3.15 5.82 -1.85
CA TYR A 28 2.48 4.52 -2.00
C TYR A 28 2.24 3.83 -0.65
N ALA A 29 3.17 3.96 0.30
CA ALA A 29 2.98 3.42 1.65
C ALA A 29 1.82 4.09 2.39
N ILE A 30 1.67 5.42 2.28
CA ILE A 30 0.57 6.16 2.87
C ILE A 30 -0.77 5.77 2.21
N VAL A 31 -0.80 5.66 0.87
CA VAL A 31 -2.00 5.20 0.15
C VAL A 31 -2.41 3.79 0.58
N ALA A 32 -1.45 2.86 0.72
CA ALA A 32 -1.71 1.52 1.22
C ALA A 32 -2.27 1.54 2.65
N ALA A 33 -1.73 2.40 3.52
CA ALA A 33 -2.23 2.57 4.89
C ALA A 33 -3.66 3.12 4.91
N MET A 34 -3.99 4.09 4.05
CA MET A 34 -5.35 4.63 3.91
C MET A 34 -6.33 3.54 3.48
N CYS A 35 -5.97 2.73 2.48
CA CYS A 35 -6.78 1.59 2.03
C CYS A 35 -6.97 0.56 3.15
N ALA A 36 -5.90 0.21 3.87
CA ALA A 36 -5.95 -0.75 4.97
C ALA A 36 -6.88 -0.28 6.10
N ALA A 37 -6.84 1.01 6.46
CA ALA A 37 -7.72 1.58 7.48
C ALA A 37 -9.20 1.47 7.09
N VAL A 38 -9.55 1.81 5.85
CA VAL A 38 -10.92 1.69 5.34
C VAL A 38 -11.38 0.22 5.35
N ILE A 39 -10.55 -0.69 4.85
CA ILE A 39 -10.86 -2.12 4.87
C ILE A 39 -11.09 -2.60 6.31
N GLY A 40 -10.22 -2.24 7.24
CA GLY A 40 -10.35 -2.61 8.65
C GLY A 40 -11.66 -2.13 9.30
N LEU A 41 -12.11 -0.92 8.97
CA LEU A 41 -13.36 -0.36 9.51
C LEU A 41 -14.61 -1.06 8.97
N PHE A 42 -14.63 -1.43 7.69
CA PHE A 42 -15.85 -1.91 7.02
C PHE A 42 -15.91 -3.44 6.85
N MET A 43 -14.80 -4.17 6.99
CA MET A 43 -14.77 -5.62 6.75
C MET A 43 -15.71 -6.40 7.68
N THR A 44 -15.71 -6.10 8.98
CA THR A 44 -16.52 -6.81 9.98
C THR A 44 -18.04 -6.73 9.69
N PRO A 45 -18.67 -5.55 9.59
CA PRO A 45 -20.11 -5.47 9.35
C PRO A 45 -20.53 -6.08 8.00
N ILE A 46 -19.66 -6.02 6.98
CA ILE A 46 -19.90 -6.67 5.69
C ILE A 46 -19.89 -8.19 5.85
N SER A 47 -18.85 -8.76 6.48
CA SER A 47 -18.73 -10.19 6.72
C SER A 47 -19.93 -10.74 7.51
N THR A 48 -20.38 -10.02 8.53
CA THR A 48 -21.59 -10.38 9.29
C THR A 48 -22.84 -10.44 8.41
N LYS A 49 -23.07 -9.45 7.54
CA LYS A 49 -24.24 -9.43 6.65
C LYS A 49 -24.19 -10.53 5.61
N VAL A 50 -23.01 -10.75 5.00
CA VAL A 50 -22.81 -11.83 4.03
C VAL A 50 -23.08 -13.18 4.68
N LYS A 51 -22.52 -13.42 5.87
CA LYS A 51 -22.77 -14.65 6.63
C LYS A 51 -24.26 -14.83 6.94
N ALA A 52 -24.95 -13.78 7.36
CA ALA A 52 -26.38 -13.83 7.64
C ALA A 52 -27.21 -14.22 6.41
N ILE A 53 -26.86 -13.70 5.22
CA ILE A 53 -27.51 -14.09 3.95
C ILE A 53 -27.29 -15.58 3.69
N PHE A 54 -26.06 -16.07 3.78
CA PHE A 54 -25.76 -17.48 3.53
C PHE A 54 -26.42 -18.41 4.56
N THR A 55 -26.46 -18.04 5.84
CA THR A 55 -27.22 -18.78 6.86
C THR A 55 -28.70 -18.82 6.54
N SER A 56 -29.29 -17.71 6.07
CA SER A 56 -30.70 -17.67 5.70
C SER A 56 -31.00 -18.59 4.52
N ILE A 57 -30.10 -18.65 3.53
CA ILE A 57 -30.20 -19.58 2.41
C ILE A 57 -30.13 -21.04 2.91
N GLN A 58 -29.16 -21.34 3.78
CA GLN A 58 -28.94 -22.67 4.36
C GLN A 58 -30.20 -23.17 5.08
N THR A 59 -30.77 -22.32 5.94
CA THR A 59 -32.04 -22.59 6.63
C THR A 59 -33.20 -22.79 5.65
N GLY A 60 -33.27 -21.99 4.58
CA GLY A 60 -34.31 -22.10 3.55
C GLY A 60 -34.28 -23.42 2.77
N ILE A 61 -33.10 -24.06 2.66
CA ILE A 61 -32.94 -25.37 2.00
C ILE A 61 -32.91 -26.54 2.99
N GLY A 62 -33.16 -26.30 4.29
CA GLY A 62 -33.26 -27.33 5.32
C GLY A 62 -31.93 -27.97 5.74
N THR A 63 -30.82 -27.25 5.58
CA THR A 63 -29.48 -27.60 6.10
C THR A 63 -29.02 -26.58 7.13
#